data_AF-A0A954VB33-F1
#
_entry.id   AF-A0A954VB33-F1
#
_cell.length_a   1.000
_cell.length_b   1.000
_cell.length_c   1.000
_cell.angle_alpha   90.00
_cell.angle_beta   90.00
_cell.angle_gamma   90.00
#
_symmetry.space_group_name_H-M   'P 1'
#
loop_
_entity.id
_entity.type
_entity.pdbx_description
1 polymer ?
#
loop_
_entity_poly.entity_id
_entity_poly.type
_entity_poly.pdbx_seq_one_letter_code
_entity_poly.pdbx_strand_id
1 'polypeptide(L)'
;MGLTMECARCHSHKYDPIPQRDYYRLKAVFQGALDEHDWSSFKTRTLELGTPEHREQLAAVNPPLEAQIKKLAARQKQLESDLKLALLRHHYPEQSDTDNQLTLTALRVADNTRTLKQRTLVERLQRVEVLPDDQQPASILETRQVISDTERELHRLRRQLIPPLTIRALWDFGRPSPTYTLRRGEHNKPGALVGPGVPSVLTDGHTPFVVEPPFPNGTAKTGRRLAFARWLTQPDHPLTARVMVNRVWYHHFGTGLVKDLENFGRQGEPPSHPELLDWLAVAFVERGWSVKELHRLMMTSRAYRQSSEIGRESLTKDPQNRLLSHMSLRRLDAEALRDSLLFVSGKLDSTPGGWPDAVSVDRDGLVSVFPTGNGNWRRSIYLQHRRTEMPTMLDTFDYPQMGPNC
;
A
#
# COMPACT_ATOMS: atom_id res chain seq x y z
N MET A 1 15.77 10.95 -1.65
CA MET A 1 17.22 11.22 -1.68
C MET A 1 17.92 10.55 -2.85
N GLY A 2 17.50 9.35 -3.29
CA GLY A 2 18.09 8.72 -4.49
C GLY A 2 19.52 8.25 -4.28
N LEU A 3 19.90 7.92 -3.04
CA LEU A 3 21.18 7.29 -2.72
C LEU A 3 20.91 6.04 -1.89
N THR A 4 21.65 4.98 -2.14
CA THR A 4 21.63 3.78 -1.33
C THR A 4 22.54 3.98 -0.12
N MET A 5 22.05 3.62 1.08
CA MET A 5 22.83 3.74 2.31
C MET A 5 22.89 2.45 3.12
N GLU A 6 22.38 1.34 2.60
CA GLU A 6 22.28 0.09 3.36
C GLU A 6 23.66 -0.43 3.78
N CYS A 7 24.66 -0.38 2.88
CA CYS A 7 26.04 -0.72 3.23
C CYS A 7 26.60 0.17 4.35
N ALA A 8 26.16 1.44 4.42
CA ALA A 8 26.59 2.40 5.43
C ALA A 8 26.15 2.02 6.86
N ARG A 9 25.29 1.02 7.02
CA ARG A 9 24.87 0.48 8.32
C ARG A 9 26.03 -0.19 9.06
N CYS A 10 26.85 -0.97 8.35
CA CYS A 10 27.86 -1.83 8.98
C CYS A 10 29.29 -1.28 8.85
N HIS A 11 29.57 -0.56 7.77
CA HIS A 11 30.86 0.08 7.49
C HIS A 11 30.62 1.37 6.67
N SER A 12 31.63 2.20 6.44
CA SER A 12 31.46 3.32 5.49
C SER A 12 31.10 2.79 4.11
N HIS A 13 30.20 3.47 3.41
CA HIS A 13 29.69 3.00 2.12
C HIS A 13 30.85 2.75 1.14
N LYS A 14 30.75 1.68 0.34
CA LYS A 14 31.87 1.17 -0.46
C LYS A 14 32.24 2.07 -1.64
N TYR A 15 31.24 2.71 -2.26
CA TYR A 15 31.40 3.44 -3.52
C TYR A 15 31.17 4.94 -3.36
N ASP A 16 30.02 5.30 -2.80
CA ASP A 16 29.69 6.68 -2.43
C ASP A 16 30.39 7.09 -1.12
N PRO A 17 30.83 8.36 -0.98
CA PRO A 17 31.55 8.84 0.19
C PRO A 17 30.57 9.13 1.35
N ILE A 18 29.85 8.10 1.79
CA ILE A 18 28.89 8.14 2.90
C ILE A 18 29.53 7.40 4.09
N PRO A 19 30.06 8.11 5.09
CA PRO A 19 30.61 7.48 6.28
C PRO A 19 29.52 6.74 7.07
N GLN A 20 29.91 5.69 7.79
CA GLN A 20 28.97 4.92 8.61
C GLN A 20 28.18 5.81 9.60
N ARG A 21 28.83 6.84 10.16
CA ARG A 21 28.18 7.77 11.10
C ARG A 21 26.96 8.45 10.50
N ASP A 22 26.94 8.72 9.20
CA ASP A 22 25.86 9.47 8.54
C ASP A 22 24.59 8.64 8.47
N TYR A 23 24.72 7.32 8.29
CA TYR A 23 23.60 6.39 8.39
C TYR A 23 22.91 6.50 9.76
N TYR A 24 23.69 6.47 10.85
CA TYR A 24 23.14 6.55 12.21
C TYR A 24 22.64 7.96 12.56
N ARG A 25 23.26 9.01 12.03
CA ARG A 25 22.74 10.39 12.13
C ARG A 25 21.38 10.53 11.45
N LEU A 26 21.20 9.94 10.27
CA LEU A 26 19.91 9.91 9.60
C LEU A 26 18.89 9.07 10.37
N LYS A 27 19.28 7.88 10.87
CA LYS A 27 18.43 7.08 11.76
C LYS A 27 17.93 7.89 12.95
N ALA A 28 18.83 8.66 13.59
CA ALA A 28 18.51 9.50 14.74
C ALA A 28 17.45 10.57 14.45
N VAL A 29 17.27 10.99 13.18
CA VAL A 29 16.17 11.88 12.75
C VAL A 29 14.80 11.23 12.99
N PHE A 30 14.68 9.94 12.72
CA PHE A 30 13.42 9.20 12.84
C PHE A 30 13.19 8.62 14.23
N GLN A 31 14.23 8.51 15.05
CA GLN A 31 14.16 7.89 16.38
C GLN A 31 13.14 8.57 17.32
N GLY A 32 12.87 9.86 17.17
CA GLY A 32 11.79 10.56 17.91
C GLY A 32 10.40 9.94 17.71
N ALA A 33 10.16 9.35 16.53
CA ALA A 33 8.90 8.71 16.19
C ALA A 33 9.00 7.19 16.13
N LEU A 34 10.18 6.61 15.87
CA LEU A 34 10.41 5.17 15.70
C LEU A 34 11.59 4.76 16.58
N ASP A 35 11.39 4.78 17.89
CA ASP A 35 12.41 4.37 18.85
C ASP A 35 12.35 2.86 19.08
N GLU A 36 13.44 2.14 18.80
CA GLU A 36 13.54 0.71 19.06
C GLU A 36 13.58 0.37 20.56
N HIS A 37 13.95 1.33 21.43
CA HIS A 37 14.02 1.13 22.87
C HIS A 37 12.73 1.53 23.60
N ASP A 38 11.88 2.31 22.95
CA ASP A 38 10.55 2.73 23.44
C ASP A 38 9.53 2.61 22.31
N TRP A 39 9.30 1.36 21.89
CA TRP A 39 8.49 1.07 20.72
C TRP A 39 7.00 1.33 20.97
N SER A 40 6.49 2.45 20.45
CA SER A 40 5.05 2.70 20.44
C SER A 40 4.36 1.92 19.32
N SER A 41 3.42 1.06 19.71
CA SER A 41 2.53 0.33 18.80
C SER A 41 1.76 1.28 17.87
N PHE A 42 1.42 0.81 16.67
CA PHE A 42 0.59 1.57 15.74
C PHE A 42 -0.84 1.79 16.25
N LYS A 43 -1.29 1.00 17.24
CA LYS A 43 -2.65 1.10 17.81
C LYS A 43 -2.88 2.40 18.58
N THR A 44 -1.81 2.99 19.12
CA THR A 44 -1.87 4.26 19.86
C THR A 44 -1.70 5.47 18.94
N ARG A 45 -1.54 5.26 17.63
CA ARG A 45 -1.20 6.29 16.64
C ARG A 45 -2.39 6.76 15.81
N THR A 46 -3.49 7.06 16.47
CA THR A 46 -4.72 7.53 15.84
C THR A 46 -5.00 8.97 16.26
N LEU A 47 -5.21 9.85 15.28
CA LEU A 47 -5.69 11.21 15.49
C LEU A 47 -7.15 11.29 15.08
N GLU A 48 -7.96 11.89 15.93
CA GLU A 48 -9.35 12.21 15.63
C GLU A 48 -9.43 13.59 14.98
N LEU A 49 -9.98 13.66 13.77
CA LEU A 49 -10.14 14.87 12.98
C LEU A 49 -11.61 15.32 12.90
N GLY A 50 -12.54 14.55 13.47
CA GLY A 50 -13.95 14.86 13.45
C GLY A 50 -14.27 16.16 14.19
N THR A 51 -15.13 16.99 13.60
CA THR A 51 -15.67 18.17 14.30
C THR A 51 -16.54 17.71 15.49
N PRO A 52 -16.81 18.59 16.48
CA PRO A 52 -17.76 18.27 17.54
C PRO A 52 -19.12 17.75 17.01
N GLU A 53 -19.65 18.36 15.96
CA GLU A 53 -20.93 17.99 15.33
C GLU A 53 -20.85 16.60 14.69
N HIS A 54 -19.75 16.29 13.99
CA HIS A 54 -19.54 14.95 13.43
C HIS A 54 -19.48 13.88 14.52
N ARG A 55 -18.84 14.17 15.66
CA ARG A 55 -18.75 13.23 16.79
C ARG A 55 -20.11 12.97 17.43
N GLU A 56 -20.93 14.00 17.59
CA GLU A 56 -22.29 13.86 18.10
C GLU A 56 -23.16 13.02 17.14
N GLN A 57 -23.10 13.29 15.84
CA GLN A 57 -23.79 12.50 14.83
C GLN A 57 -23.35 11.03 14.85
N LEU A 58 -22.04 10.78 14.92
CA LEU A 58 -21.50 9.43 14.99
C LEU A 58 -21.99 8.69 16.25
N ALA A 59 -21.98 9.35 17.40
CA ALA A 59 -22.45 8.79 18.66
C ALA A 59 -23.96 8.50 18.66
N ALA A 60 -24.75 9.26 17.90
CA ALA A 60 -26.19 9.03 17.76
C ALA A 60 -26.53 7.91 16.75
N VAL A 61 -25.85 7.87 15.60
CA VAL A 61 -26.23 7.01 14.46
C VAL A 61 -25.57 5.64 14.51
N ASN A 62 -24.28 5.54 14.85
CA ASN A 62 -23.53 4.29 14.70
C ASN A 62 -23.91 3.22 15.74
N PRO A 63 -24.05 3.49 17.05
CA PRO A 63 -24.30 2.44 18.04
C PRO A 63 -25.51 1.52 17.75
N PRO A 64 -26.70 2.02 17.37
CA PRO A 64 -27.82 1.13 17.04
C PRO A 64 -27.56 0.30 15.78
N LEU A 65 -26.89 0.86 14.76
CA LEU A 65 -26.53 0.14 13.53
C LEU A 65 -25.47 -0.93 13.81
N GLU A 66 -24.47 -0.62 14.62
CA GLU A 66 -23.43 -1.58 15.02
C GLU A 66 -24.02 -2.77 15.80
N ALA A 67 -24.99 -2.53 16.68
CA ALA A 67 -25.70 -3.59 17.38
C ALA A 67 -26.47 -4.51 16.40
N GLN A 68 -27.15 -3.94 15.40
CA GLN A 68 -27.83 -4.70 14.35
C GLN A 68 -26.85 -5.50 13.49
N ILE A 69 -25.76 -4.86 13.04
CA ILE A 69 -24.68 -5.50 12.27
C ILE A 69 -24.08 -6.66 13.07
N LYS A 70 -23.81 -6.48 14.36
CA LYS A 70 -23.27 -7.54 15.23
C LYS A 70 -24.24 -8.73 15.33
N LYS A 71 -25.54 -8.46 15.47
CA LYS A 71 -26.58 -9.50 15.53
C LYS A 71 -26.67 -10.27 14.20
N LEU A 72 -26.71 -9.57 13.08
CA LEU A 72 -26.78 -10.20 11.75
C LEU A 72 -25.50 -10.96 11.40
N ALA A 73 -24.32 -10.44 11.73
CA ALA A 73 -23.05 -11.13 11.51
C ALA A 73 -22.96 -12.42 12.35
N ALA A 74 -23.46 -12.40 13.59
CA ALA A 74 -23.57 -13.60 14.40
C ALA A 74 -24.54 -14.62 13.79
N ARG A 75 -25.69 -14.14 13.25
CA ARG A 75 -26.66 -14.99 12.55
C ARG A 75 -26.08 -15.60 11.28
N GLN A 76 -25.38 -14.81 10.45
CA GLN A 76 -24.70 -15.28 9.24
C GLN A 76 -23.70 -16.39 9.58
N LYS A 77 -22.81 -16.16 10.56
CA LYS A 77 -21.83 -17.16 10.99
C LYS A 77 -22.47 -18.46 11.50
N GLN A 78 -23.61 -18.35 12.17
CA GLN A 78 -24.38 -19.52 12.59
C GLN A 78 -24.95 -20.27 11.38
N LEU A 79 -25.61 -19.56 10.45
CA LEU A 79 -26.16 -20.15 9.23
C LEU A 79 -25.09 -20.84 8.38
N GLU A 80 -23.90 -20.25 8.23
CA GLU A 80 -22.76 -20.88 7.55
C GLU A 80 -22.30 -22.16 8.23
N SER A 81 -22.29 -22.18 9.56
CA SER A 81 -21.92 -23.38 10.33
C SER A 81 -22.97 -24.48 10.18
N ASP A 82 -24.25 -24.10 10.22
CA ASP A 82 -25.38 -25.01 10.04
C ASP A 82 -25.41 -25.59 8.62
N LEU A 83 -25.13 -24.75 7.61
CA LEU A 83 -25.00 -25.16 6.21
C LEU A 83 -23.91 -26.20 6.02
N LYS A 84 -22.73 -25.98 6.61
CA LYS A 84 -21.59 -26.94 6.55
C LYS A 84 -21.93 -28.27 7.19
N LEU A 85 -22.66 -28.27 8.32
CA LEU A 85 -23.14 -29.51 8.95
C LEU A 85 -24.19 -30.21 8.08
N ALA A 86 -25.11 -29.46 7.48
CA ALA A 86 -26.13 -30.02 6.58
C ALA A 86 -25.49 -30.67 5.35
N LEU A 87 -24.47 -30.03 4.75
CA LEU A 87 -23.68 -30.59 3.66
C LEU A 87 -23.01 -31.91 4.05
N LEU A 88 -22.34 -31.95 5.21
CA LEU A 88 -21.68 -33.16 5.69
C LEU A 88 -22.68 -34.29 5.97
N ARG A 89 -23.80 -34.00 6.64
CA ARG A 89 -24.82 -35.00 6.96
C ARG A 89 -25.51 -35.57 5.72
N HIS A 90 -25.67 -34.75 4.67
CA HIS A 90 -26.29 -35.19 3.43
C HIS A 90 -25.34 -36.05 2.57
N HIS A 91 -24.11 -35.58 2.35
CA HIS A 91 -23.16 -36.24 1.45
C HIS A 91 -22.32 -37.34 2.12
N TYR A 92 -22.22 -37.32 3.46
CA TYR A 92 -21.48 -38.31 4.26
C TYR A 92 -22.32 -38.79 5.47
N PRO A 93 -23.46 -39.48 5.23
CA PRO A 93 -24.38 -39.88 6.31
C PRO A 93 -23.75 -40.84 7.33
N GLU A 94 -22.75 -41.62 6.92
CA GLU A 94 -22.00 -42.53 7.79
C GLU A 94 -21.01 -41.81 8.73
N GLN A 95 -20.77 -40.52 8.51
CA GLN A 95 -19.86 -39.74 9.35
C GLN A 95 -20.54 -39.36 10.66
N SER A 96 -19.91 -39.73 11.78
CA SER A 96 -20.42 -39.42 13.12
C SER A 96 -20.62 -37.92 13.33
N ASP A 97 -21.62 -37.53 14.13
CA ASP A 97 -21.83 -36.12 14.50
C ASP A 97 -20.62 -35.53 15.24
N THR A 98 -19.87 -36.37 15.98
CA THR A 98 -18.60 -35.98 16.61
C THR A 98 -17.53 -35.61 15.58
N ASP A 99 -17.44 -36.34 14.46
CA ASP A 99 -16.52 -36.02 13.37
C ASP A 99 -17.00 -34.81 12.55
N ASN A 100 -18.31 -34.61 12.40
CA ASN A 100 -18.88 -33.41 11.79
C ASN A 100 -18.49 -32.15 12.59
N GLN A 101 -18.61 -32.19 13.92
CA GLN A 101 -18.17 -31.10 14.79
C GLN A 101 -16.64 -30.92 14.76
N LEU A 102 -15.89 -32.02 14.73
CA LEU A 102 -14.43 -31.98 14.60
C LEU A 102 -14.01 -31.27 13.31
N THR A 103 -14.69 -31.52 12.18
CA THR A 103 -14.47 -30.83 10.91
C THR A 103 -14.55 -29.30 11.07
N LEU A 104 -15.63 -28.79 11.70
CA LEU A 104 -15.80 -27.35 11.92
C LEU A 104 -14.72 -26.75 12.84
N THR A 105 -14.30 -27.47 13.87
CA THR A 105 -13.21 -27.01 14.74
C THR A 105 -11.86 -27.02 14.01
N ALA A 106 -11.61 -28.00 13.14
CA ALA A 106 -10.40 -28.12 12.34
C ALA A 106 -10.22 -26.98 11.34
N LEU A 107 -11.31 -26.37 10.85
CA LEU A 107 -11.24 -25.17 10.01
C LEU A 107 -10.57 -23.97 10.71
N ARG A 108 -10.58 -23.93 12.06
CA ARG A 108 -9.93 -22.87 12.84
C ARG A 108 -8.46 -23.14 13.12
N VAL A 109 -7.99 -24.36 12.82
CA VAL A 109 -6.59 -24.79 13.00
C VAL A 109 -5.85 -24.54 11.69
N ALA A 110 -4.61 -24.03 11.80
CA ALA A 110 -3.76 -23.78 10.63
C ALA A 110 -3.44 -25.09 9.91
N ASP A 111 -3.45 -25.07 8.58
CA ASP A 111 -3.42 -26.30 7.76
C ASP A 111 -2.17 -27.19 8.02
N ASN A 112 -1.02 -26.55 8.22
CA ASN A 112 0.24 -27.20 8.56
C ASN A 112 0.24 -27.85 9.96
N THR A 113 -0.68 -27.47 10.85
CA THR A 113 -0.82 -28.00 12.22
C THR A 113 -1.95 -29.02 12.38
N ARG A 114 -2.77 -29.23 11.35
CA ARG A 114 -3.88 -30.21 11.40
C ARG A 114 -3.36 -31.64 11.47
N THR A 115 -3.99 -32.47 12.30
CA THR A 115 -3.73 -33.92 12.30
C THR A 115 -4.22 -34.55 11.00
N LEU A 116 -3.73 -35.76 10.66
CA LEU A 116 -4.17 -36.47 9.46
C LEU A 116 -5.71 -36.63 9.42
N LYS A 117 -6.32 -37.00 10.56
CA LYS A 117 -7.78 -37.10 10.68
C LYS A 117 -8.48 -35.77 10.38
N GLN A 118 -7.98 -34.66 10.92
CA GLN A 118 -8.54 -33.33 10.68
C GLN A 118 -8.42 -32.91 9.21
N ARG A 119 -7.29 -33.20 8.55
CA ARG A 119 -7.10 -32.90 7.12
C ARG A 119 -8.10 -33.63 6.26
N THR A 120 -8.24 -34.95 6.44
CA THR A 120 -9.20 -35.75 5.67
C THR A 120 -10.65 -35.27 5.85
N LEU A 121 -11.02 -34.88 7.06
CA LEU A 121 -12.36 -34.35 7.35
C LEU A 121 -12.61 -33.00 6.67
N VAL A 122 -11.62 -32.09 6.69
CA VAL A 122 -11.72 -30.79 6.01
C VAL A 122 -11.75 -30.96 4.49
N GLU A 123 -10.95 -31.85 3.92
CA GLU A 123 -10.96 -32.16 2.49
C GLU A 123 -12.33 -32.68 2.01
N ARG A 124 -13.00 -33.53 2.82
CA ARG A 124 -14.37 -33.99 2.53
C ARG A 124 -15.35 -32.82 2.44
N LEU A 125 -15.29 -31.89 3.40
CA LEU A 125 -16.13 -30.69 3.38
C LEU A 125 -15.86 -29.84 2.13
N GLN A 126 -14.60 -29.60 1.81
CA GLN A 126 -14.21 -28.79 0.63
C GLN A 126 -14.74 -29.38 -0.67
N ARG A 127 -14.73 -30.71 -0.82
CA ARG A 127 -15.27 -31.39 -2.01
C ARG A 127 -16.77 -31.17 -2.19
N VAL A 128 -17.55 -31.17 -1.11
CA VAL A 128 -19.00 -30.99 -1.18
C VAL A 128 -19.42 -29.54 -1.29
N GLU A 129 -18.59 -28.60 -0.82
CA GLU A 129 -18.83 -27.15 -0.95
C GLU A 129 -18.74 -26.67 -2.41
N VAL A 130 -17.90 -27.29 -3.23
CA VAL A 130 -17.71 -26.95 -4.65
C VAL A 130 -18.68 -27.66 -5.60
N LEU A 131 -19.50 -28.60 -5.12
CA LEU A 131 -20.47 -29.28 -5.99
C LEU A 131 -21.49 -28.29 -6.56
N PRO A 132 -21.82 -28.40 -7.87
CA PRO A 132 -22.85 -27.59 -8.53
C PRO A 132 -24.20 -27.58 -7.79
N ASP A 133 -24.97 -26.50 -7.93
CA ASP A 133 -26.23 -26.31 -7.19
C ASP A 133 -27.32 -27.34 -7.55
N ASP A 134 -27.31 -27.86 -8.78
CA ASP A 134 -28.21 -28.93 -9.24
C ASP A 134 -27.96 -30.28 -8.55
N GLN A 135 -26.77 -30.46 -7.95
CA GLN A 135 -26.40 -31.66 -7.19
C GLN A 135 -26.62 -31.49 -5.67
N GLN A 136 -27.28 -30.42 -5.25
CA GLN A 136 -27.51 -30.11 -3.84
C GLN A 136 -29.00 -30.17 -3.50
N PRO A 137 -29.37 -30.63 -2.30
CA PRO A 137 -30.76 -30.67 -1.87
C PRO A 137 -31.34 -29.25 -1.73
N ALA A 138 -32.66 -29.12 -1.96
CA ALA A 138 -33.36 -27.84 -1.91
C ALA A 138 -33.16 -27.09 -0.58
N SER A 139 -33.09 -27.80 0.56
CA SER A 139 -32.85 -27.19 1.88
C SER A 139 -31.49 -26.49 1.99
N ILE A 140 -30.47 -26.98 1.29
CA ILE A 140 -29.13 -26.37 1.22
C ILE A 140 -29.17 -25.12 0.35
N LEU A 141 -29.90 -25.16 -0.78
CA LEU A 141 -30.10 -24.01 -1.66
C LEU A 141 -30.87 -22.88 -0.97
N GLU A 142 -31.93 -23.21 -0.24
CA GLU A 142 -32.70 -22.26 0.58
C GLU A 142 -31.81 -21.61 1.64
N THR A 143 -31.00 -22.40 2.35
CA THR A 143 -30.07 -21.87 3.37
C THR A 143 -29.03 -20.95 2.76
N ARG A 144 -28.50 -21.28 1.57
CA ARG A 144 -27.57 -20.41 0.82
C ARG A 144 -28.23 -19.08 0.45
N GLN A 145 -29.49 -19.12 -0.02
CA GLN A 145 -30.23 -17.90 -0.33
C GLN A 145 -30.37 -17.01 0.91
N VAL A 146 -30.72 -17.58 2.06
CA VAL A 146 -30.83 -16.83 3.32
C VAL A 146 -29.50 -16.21 3.76
N ILE A 147 -28.38 -16.91 3.56
CA ILE A 147 -27.04 -16.35 3.83
C ILE A 147 -26.77 -15.16 2.90
N SER A 148 -27.02 -15.31 1.60
CA SER A 148 -26.85 -14.22 0.62
C SER A 148 -27.72 -13.00 0.94
N ASP A 149 -28.97 -13.21 1.35
CA ASP A 149 -29.88 -12.14 1.77
C ASP A 149 -29.35 -11.42 3.03
N THR A 150 -28.83 -12.19 3.99
CA THR A 150 -28.23 -11.67 5.22
C THR A 150 -26.97 -10.85 4.91
N GLU A 151 -26.14 -11.30 3.96
CA GLU A 151 -24.96 -10.57 3.48
C GLU A 151 -25.35 -9.24 2.83
N ARG A 152 -26.34 -9.24 1.94
CA ARG A 152 -26.85 -8.03 1.30
C ARG A 152 -27.34 -7.02 2.34
N GLU A 153 -28.04 -7.49 3.36
CA GLU A 153 -28.52 -6.66 4.46
C GLU A 153 -27.37 -6.10 5.32
N LEU A 154 -26.37 -6.92 5.64
CA LEU A 154 -25.16 -6.47 6.34
C LEU A 154 -24.43 -5.37 5.56
N HIS A 155 -24.30 -5.53 4.24
CA HIS A 155 -23.72 -4.50 3.37
C HIS A 155 -24.56 -3.23 3.36
N ARG A 156 -25.91 -3.34 3.34
CA ARG A 156 -26.82 -2.19 3.41
C ARG A 156 -26.63 -1.41 4.71
N LEU A 157 -26.62 -2.08 5.86
CA LEU A 157 -26.44 -1.43 7.16
C LEU A 157 -25.06 -0.80 7.30
N ARG A 158 -24.00 -1.48 6.84
CA ARG A 158 -22.63 -0.92 6.87
C ARG A 158 -22.51 0.37 6.06
N ARG A 159 -23.24 0.50 4.95
CA ARG A 159 -23.27 1.74 4.15
C ARG A 159 -23.95 2.91 4.87
N GLN A 160 -24.79 2.64 5.86
CA GLN A 160 -25.47 3.67 6.67
C GLN A 160 -24.59 4.18 7.82
N LEU A 161 -23.50 3.48 8.14
CA LEU A 161 -22.56 3.95 9.16
C LEU A 161 -21.88 5.24 8.73
N ILE A 162 -21.79 6.18 9.66
CA ILE A 162 -20.97 7.37 9.51
C ILE A 162 -19.50 6.93 9.74
N PRO A 163 -18.61 7.04 8.73
CA PRO A 163 -17.23 6.63 8.90
C PRO A 163 -16.54 7.54 9.92
N PRO A 164 -15.76 6.99 10.88
CA PRO A 164 -15.01 7.82 11.81
C PRO A 164 -13.95 8.62 11.06
N LEU A 165 -13.94 9.94 11.24
CA LEU A 165 -12.90 10.82 10.72
C LEU A 165 -11.64 10.71 11.58
N THR A 166 -10.97 9.58 11.47
CA THR A 166 -9.69 9.31 12.13
C THR A 166 -8.60 9.07 11.10
N ILE A 167 -7.40 9.57 11.39
CA ILE A 167 -6.22 9.25 10.60
C ILE A 167 -5.20 8.54 11.47
N ARG A 168 -4.51 7.58 10.87
CA ARG A 168 -3.31 7.02 11.49
C ARG A 168 -2.14 7.91 11.14
N ALA A 169 -1.46 8.44 12.14
CA ALA A 169 -0.38 9.39 11.95
C ALA A 169 0.86 8.98 12.72
N LEU A 170 2.02 9.07 12.08
CA LEU A 170 3.31 8.89 12.74
C LEU A 170 3.74 10.23 13.35
N TRP A 171 3.75 10.35 14.68
CA TRP A 171 4.28 11.52 15.38
C TRP A 171 5.46 11.18 16.30
N ASP A 172 6.15 12.24 16.71
CA ASP A 172 7.31 12.25 17.60
C ASP A 172 6.85 12.22 19.08
N PHE A 173 7.52 11.48 19.97
CA PHE A 173 7.21 11.44 21.41
C PHE A 173 8.06 12.40 22.24
N GLY A 174 9.12 12.95 21.67
CA GLY A 174 9.85 14.08 22.22
C GLY A 174 11.12 13.76 23.01
N ARG A 175 11.22 12.55 23.54
CA ARG A 175 12.38 12.10 24.32
C ARG A 175 12.96 10.80 23.75
N PRO A 176 13.43 10.81 22.48
CA PRO A 176 14.04 9.61 21.90
C PRO A 176 15.29 9.20 22.66
N SER A 177 15.49 7.89 22.73
CA SER A 177 16.72 7.28 23.21
C SER A 177 17.94 7.77 22.41
N PRO A 178 19.12 7.83 23.04
CA PRO A 178 20.36 8.20 22.36
C PRO A 178 20.68 7.23 21.22
N THR A 179 21.15 7.76 20.09
CA THR A 179 21.55 6.95 18.94
C THR A 179 23.06 6.77 18.94
N TYR A 180 23.53 5.53 18.83
CA TYR A 180 24.96 5.21 18.70
C TYR A 180 25.24 4.66 17.31
N THR A 181 26.47 4.85 16.82
CA THR A 181 26.96 3.99 15.73
C THR A 181 27.06 2.56 16.24
N LEU A 182 26.83 1.57 15.38
CA LEU A 182 26.98 0.16 15.78
C LEU A 182 28.22 -0.43 15.11
N ARG A 183 29.10 -1.06 15.89
CA ARG A 183 30.30 -1.70 15.33
C ARG A 183 29.87 -2.84 14.43
N ARG A 184 30.20 -2.77 13.14
CA ARG A 184 29.75 -3.74 12.11
C ARG A 184 28.22 -3.87 11.99
N GLY A 185 27.45 -2.89 12.47
CA GLY A 185 25.98 -2.95 12.45
C GLY A 185 25.36 -3.83 13.54
N GLU A 186 26.16 -4.35 14.47
CA GLU A 186 25.69 -5.25 15.54
C GLU A 186 24.99 -4.46 16.66
N HIS A 187 23.72 -4.75 16.91
CA HIS A 187 22.87 -3.98 17.86
C HIS A 187 23.38 -4.01 19.31
N ASN A 188 24.14 -5.04 19.69
CA ASN A 188 24.69 -5.21 21.03
C ASN A 188 26.10 -4.62 21.19
N LYS A 189 26.66 -4.00 20.14
CA LYS A 189 27.98 -3.36 20.17
C LYS A 189 27.89 -1.87 19.82
N PRO A 190 27.34 -1.05 20.73
CA PRO A 190 27.31 0.40 20.52
C PRO A 190 28.74 0.96 20.44
N GLY A 191 28.89 1.95 19.56
CA GLY A 191 30.09 2.73 19.32
C GLY A 191 29.90 4.15 19.80
N ALA A 192 30.23 5.11 18.95
CA ALA A 192 30.17 6.53 19.30
C ALA A 192 28.72 7.03 19.33
N LEU A 193 28.40 7.88 20.31
CA LEU A 193 27.14 8.62 20.35
C LEU A 193 27.06 9.57 19.14
N VAL A 194 25.91 9.60 18.47
CA VAL A 194 25.64 10.51 17.35
C VAL A 194 24.32 11.24 17.54
N GLY A 195 24.31 12.52 17.17
CA GLY A 195 23.08 13.32 17.08
C GLY A 195 22.35 13.13 15.75
N PRO A 196 21.13 13.68 15.60
CA PRO A 196 20.44 13.72 14.32
C PRO A 196 21.23 14.49 13.26
N GLY A 197 21.13 14.06 12.01
CA GLY A 197 21.80 14.71 10.90
C GLY A 197 21.47 14.07 9.55
N VAL A 198 22.03 14.67 8.50
CA VAL A 198 21.86 14.27 7.11
C VAL A 198 23.18 13.75 6.53
N PRO A 199 23.16 13.03 5.40
CA PRO A 199 24.39 12.59 4.74
C PRO A 199 25.29 13.77 4.37
N SER A 200 26.51 13.81 4.89
CA SER A 200 27.42 14.95 4.74
C SER A 200 27.83 15.19 3.29
N VAL A 201 27.82 14.15 2.45
CA VAL A 201 28.07 14.25 1.00
C VAL A 201 27.03 15.12 0.27
N LEU A 202 25.83 15.27 0.83
CA LEU A 202 24.76 16.09 0.27
C LEU A 202 24.68 17.48 0.91
N THR A 203 25.70 17.86 1.67
CA THR A 203 25.80 19.18 2.30
C THR A 203 26.98 19.94 1.74
N ASP A 204 26.93 21.26 1.84
CA ASP A 204 28.07 22.15 1.58
C ASP A 204 29.19 22.04 2.62
N GLY A 205 28.98 21.27 3.70
CA GLY A 205 29.90 21.14 4.84
C GLY A 205 29.95 22.37 5.74
N HIS A 206 29.20 23.43 5.44
CA HIS A 206 29.22 24.71 6.13
C HIS A 206 27.89 25.01 6.83
N THR A 207 26.78 24.62 6.22
CA THR A 207 25.44 24.84 6.74
C THR A 207 25.09 23.76 7.77
N PRO A 208 24.87 24.11 9.04
CA PRO A 208 24.54 23.13 10.06
C PRO A 208 23.13 22.57 9.86
N PHE A 209 22.96 21.27 10.13
CA PHE A 209 21.63 20.68 10.26
C PHE A 209 21.00 21.07 11.60
N VAL A 210 20.21 22.15 11.59
CA VAL A 210 19.58 22.69 12.80
C VAL A 210 18.27 21.98 13.08
N VAL A 211 18.10 21.51 14.32
CA VAL A 211 16.87 20.88 14.81
C VAL A 211 16.25 21.80 15.85
N GLU A 212 15.02 22.22 15.60
CA GLU A 212 14.26 23.08 16.51
C GLU A 212 12.89 22.46 16.78
N PRO A 213 12.36 22.59 18.02
CA PRO A 213 10.99 22.21 18.32
C PRO A 213 10.00 22.88 17.35
N PRO A 214 9.02 22.15 16.82
CA PRO A 214 8.21 22.64 15.70
C PRO A 214 7.18 23.72 16.08
N PHE A 215 6.96 23.95 17.38
CA PHE A 215 5.94 24.86 17.87
C PHE A 215 6.52 25.84 18.91
N PRO A 216 6.18 27.14 18.82
CA PRO A 216 6.79 28.20 19.63
C PRO A 216 6.47 28.10 21.13
N ASN A 217 5.36 27.46 21.50
CA ASN A 217 4.90 27.37 22.90
C ASN A 217 5.52 26.20 23.69
N GLY A 218 6.64 25.64 23.23
CA GLY A 218 7.34 24.56 23.93
C GLY A 218 6.59 23.23 23.90
N THR A 219 6.64 22.52 22.77
CA THR A 219 6.14 21.15 22.73
C THR A 219 7.24 20.16 23.07
N ALA A 220 6.88 19.01 23.66
CA ALA A 220 7.82 17.92 23.86
C ALA A 220 8.46 17.42 22.55
N LYS A 221 7.83 17.65 21.38
CA LYS A 221 8.29 17.15 20.07
C LYS A 221 9.68 17.68 19.72
N THR A 222 10.55 16.81 19.18
CA THR A 222 11.94 17.16 18.87
C THR A 222 12.09 18.05 17.64
N GLY A 223 11.15 17.95 16.68
CA GLY A 223 11.25 18.65 15.40
C GLY A 223 12.25 18.07 14.40
N ARG A 224 12.95 16.97 14.74
CA ARG A 224 13.98 16.33 13.89
C ARG A 224 13.50 16.04 12.47
N ARG A 225 12.32 15.42 12.33
CA ARG A 225 11.76 15.12 11.01
C ARG A 225 11.33 16.36 10.23
N LEU A 226 10.89 17.41 10.93
CA LEU A 226 10.53 18.67 10.27
C LEU A 226 11.78 19.35 9.72
N ALA A 227 12.86 19.38 10.50
CA ALA A 227 14.17 19.85 10.03
C ALA A 227 14.64 19.06 8.80
N PHE A 228 14.50 17.73 8.82
CA PHE A 228 14.84 16.88 7.68
C PHE A 228 13.96 17.15 6.45
N ALA A 229 12.65 17.32 6.63
CA ALA A 229 11.75 17.67 5.53
C ALA A 229 12.13 19.02 4.91
N ARG A 230 12.39 20.04 5.74
CA ARG A 230 12.85 21.36 5.28
C ARG A 230 14.14 21.25 4.47
N TRP A 231 15.13 20.52 4.98
CA TRP A 231 16.40 20.27 4.29
C TRP A 231 16.20 19.58 2.92
N LEU A 232 15.37 18.53 2.86
CA LEU A 232 15.09 17.82 1.61
C LEU A 232 14.46 18.72 0.53
N THR A 233 13.65 19.69 0.95
CA THR A 233 12.89 20.58 0.07
C THR A 233 13.57 21.95 -0.15
N GLN A 234 14.82 22.11 0.29
CA GLN A 234 15.57 23.33 0.00
C GLN A 234 15.74 23.49 -1.53
N PRO A 235 15.66 24.72 -2.07
CA PRO A 235 15.75 24.95 -3.52
C PRO A 235 17.07 24.48 -4.14
N ASP A 236 18.16 24.52 -3.37
CA ASP A 236 19.51 24.13 -3.75
C ASP A 236 19.85 22.66 -3.42
N HIS A 237 18.89 21.88 -2.89
CA HIS A 237 19.13 20.48 -2.58
C HIS A 237 19.42 19.68 -3.87
N PRO A 238 20.57 18.98 -3.99
CA PRO A 238 21.09 18.49 -5.27
C PRO A 238 20.32 17.33 -5.90
N LEU A 239 19.57 16.54 -5.12
CA LEU A 239 18.94 15.29 -5.59
C LEU A 239 17.42 15.24 -5.52
N THR A 240 16.76 15.85 -4.53
CA THR A 240 15.32 15.66 -4.30
C THR A 240 14.47 15.97 -5.53
N ALA A 241 14.68 17.14 -6.16
CA ALA A 241 13.95 17.53 -7.35
C ALA A 241 14.26 16.60 -8.54
N ARG A 242 15.54 16.29 -8.79
CA ARG A 242 15.98 15.37 -9.86
C ARG A 242 15.34 13.99 -9.73
N VAL A 243 15.34 13.42 -8.52
CA VAL A 243 14.74 12.10 -8.25
C VAL A 243 13.24 12.13 -8.50
N MET A 244 12.54 13.17 -8.02
CA MET A 244 11.10 13.29 -8.22
C MET A 244 10.74 13.44 -9.70
N VAL A 245 11.44 14.33 -10.42
CA VAL A 245 11.28 14.53 -11.87
C VAL A 245 11.53 13.22 -12.61
N ASN A 246 12.60 12.50 -12.28
CA ASN A 246 12.95 11.26 -12.94
C ASN A 246 11.88 10.16 -12.74
N ARG A 247 11.27 10.08 -11.56
CA ARG A 247 10.15 9.16 -11.28
C ARG A 247 8.91 9.54 -12.07
N VAL A 248 8.55 10.82 -12.11
CA VAL A 248 7.41 11.29 -12.91
C VAL A 248 7.66 11.04 -14.40
N TRP A 249 8.88 11.26 -14.87
CA TRP A 249 9.30 10.94 -16.22
C TRP A 249 9.16 9.44 -16.52
N TYR A 250 9.67 8.58 -15.65
CA TYR A 250 9.53 7.12 -15.77
C TYR A 250 8.06 6.69 -15.93
N HIS A 251 7.15 7.23 -15.11
CA HIS A 251 5.72 6.91 -15.21
C HIS A 251 5.05 7.39 -16.50
N HIS A 252 5.68 8.28 -17.27
CA HIS A 252 5.18 8.74 -18.57
C HIS A 252 5.85 8.05 -19.75
N PHE A 253 7.16 7.85 -19.68
CA PHE A 253 7.99 7.37 -20.80
C PHE A 253 8.41 5.90 -20.67
N GLY A 254 8.14 5.24 -19.52
CA GLY A 254 8.48 3.84 -19.25
C GLY A 254 9.93 3.62 -18.79
N THR A 255 10.82 4.56 -19.08
CA THR A 255 12.22 4.56 -18.64
C THR A 255 12.57 5.94 -18.10
N GLY A 256 13.23 6.01 -16.95
CA GLY A 256 13.71 7.28 -16.40
C GLY A 256 14.84 7.89 -17.25
N LEU A 257 15.04 9.21 -17.14
CA LEU A 257 16.24 9.87 -17.66
C LEU A 257 17.50 9.27 -17.02
N VAL A 258 17.44 9.03 -15.71
CA VAL A 258 18.29 8.08 -14.99
C VAL A 258 17.53 6.77 -14.89
N LYS A 259 18.09 5.69 -15.43
CA LYS A 259 17.42 4.39 -15.47
C LYS A 259 17.15 3.83 -14.07
N ASP A 260 18.10 3.98 -13.16
CA ASP A 260 17.98 3.54 -11.76
C ASP A 260 17.22 4.58 -10.92
N LEU A 261 15.92 4.32 -10.67
CA LEU A 261 15.05 5.28 -9.97
C LEU A 261 15.45 5.52 -8.51
N GLU A 262 16.17 4.58 -7.89
CA GLU A 262 16.54 4.60 -6.47
C GLU A 262 18.02 4.97 -6.23
N ASN A 263 18.84 5.07 -7.28
CA ASN A 263 20.28 5.30 -7.13
C ASN A 263 20.84 6.29 -8.16
N PHE A 264 21.14 7.49 -7.68
CA PHE A 264 21.83 8.58 -8.37
C PHE A 264 23.29 8.70 -7.90
N GLY A 265 23.77 7.75 -7.09
CA GLY A 265 25.15 7.65 -6.65
C GLY A 265 26.07 7.11 -7.74
N ARG A 266 27.34 6.86 -7.40
CA ARG A 266 28.37 6.41 -8.35
C ARG A 266 28.08 5.06 -9.01
N GLN A 267 27.24 4.23 -8.40
CA GLN A 267 26.85 2.94 -8.97
C GLN A 267 25.62 3.04 -9.88
N GLY A 268 24.90 4.16 -9.88
CA GLY A 268 23.76 4.37 -10.76
C GLY A 268 24.21 4.72 -12.18
N GLU A 269 23.38 4.41 -13.16
CA GLU A 269 23.62 4.87 -14.54
C GLU A 269 23.52 6.41 -14.64
N PRO A 270 24.41 7.08 -15.42
CA PRO A 270 24.28 8.51 -15.65
C PRO A 270 23.01 8.83 -16.46
N PRO A 271 22.47 10.06 -16.30
CA PRO A 271 21.29 10.48 -17.05
C PRO A 271 21.54 10.46 -18.55
N SER A 272 20.55 10.00 -19.33
CA SER A 272 20.60 10.07 -20.80
C SER A 272 20.64 11.52 -21.31
N HIS A 273 19.94 12.42 -20.62
CA HIS A 273 19.85 13.85 -20.96
C HIS A 273 20.08 14.69 -19.68
N PRO A 274 21.34 14.94 -19.28
CA PRO A 274 21.65 15.65 -18.03
C PRO A 274 21.07 17.06 -18.00
N GLU A 275 21.22 17.84 -19.07
CA GLU A 275 20.72 19.20 -19.15
C GLU A 275 19.19 19.27 -19.03
N LEU A 276 18.48 18.32 -19.64
CA LEU A 276 17.03 18.22 -19.54
C LEU A 276 16.58 17.87 -18.11
N LEU A 277 17.26 16.92 -17.46
CA LEU A 277 16.97 16.56 -16.08
C LEU A 277 17.15 17.75 -15.14
N ASP A 278 18.26 18.49 -15.31
CA ASP A 278 18.57 19.67 -14.51
C ASP A 278 17.56 20.80 -14.75
N TRP A 279 17.24 21.08 -16.01
CA TRP A 279 16.23 22.06 -16.37
C TRP A 279 14.85 21.72 -15.80
N LEU A 280 14.41 20.47 -15.91
CA LEU A 280 13.13 20.01 -15.34
C LEU A 280 13.14 20.09 -13.81
N ALA A 281 14.26 19.76 -13.15
CA ALA A 281 14.39 19.84 -11.70
C ALA A 281 14.28 21.29 -11.21
N VAL A 282 14.99 22.22 -11.85
CA VAL A 282 14.91 23.67 -11.53
C VAL A 282 13.49 24.18 -11.78
N ALA A 283 12.91 23.91 -12.95
CA ALA A 283 11.55 24.33 -13.28
C ALA A 283 10.50 23.75 -12.31
N PHE A 284 10.71 22.54 -11.82
CA PHE A 284 9.82 21.93 -10.83
C PHE A 284 9.86 22.67 -9.49
N VAL A 285 11.04 23.08 -9.02
CA VAL A 285 11.19 23.89 -7.79
C VAL A 285 10.61 25.30 -7.99
N GLU A 286 10.94 25.97 -9.09
CA GLU A 286 10.45 27.34 -9.40
C GLU A 286 8.94 27.43 -9.51
N ARG A 287 8.28 26.36 -9.99
CA ARG A 287 6.81 26.25 -10.08
C ARG A 287 6.18 25.73 -8.79
N GLY A 288 6.85 25.91 -7.66
CA GLY A 288 6.33 25.57 -6.33
C GLY A 288 6.08 24.07 -6.12
N TRP A 289 6.90 23.21 -6.72
CA TRP A 289 6.80 21.76 -6.59
C TRP A 289 5.46 21.18 -7.09
N SER A 290 4.81 21.86 -8.03
CA SER A 290 3.52 21.43 -8.60
C SER A 290 3.68 20.20 -9.50
N VAL A 291 3.37 19.02 -8.96
CA VAL A 291 3.40 17.74 -9.70
C VAL A 291 2.44 17.78 -10.90
N LYS A 292 1.29 18.46 -10.78
CA LYS A 292 0.32 18.61 -11.86
C LYS A 292 0.87 19.42 -13.03
N GLU A 293 1.61 20.49 -12.76
CA GLU A 293 2.25 21.27 -13.81
C GLU A 293 3.42 20.51 -14.45
N LEU A 294 4.18 19.75 -13.67
CA LEU A 294 5.22 18.88 -14.19
C LEU A 294 4.65 17.83 -15.16
N HIS A 295 3.55 17.15 -14.78
CA HIS A 295 2.85 16.24 -15.68
C HIS A 295 2.40 16.95 -16.97
N ARG A 296 1.76 18.14 -16.86
CA ARG A 296 1.32 18.91 -18.03
C ARG A 296 2.48 19.26 -18.94
N LEU A 297 3.60 19.72 -18.37
CA LEU A 297 4.80 20.08 -19.12
C LEU A 297 5.34 18.90 -19.93
N MET A 298 5.44 17.72 -19.32
CA MET A 298 5.87 16.50 -20.00
C MET A 298 4.85 16.06 -21.05
N MET A 299 3.56 15.99 -20.72
CA MET A 299 2.51 15.48 -21.62
C MET A 299 2.23 16.37 -22.83
N THR A 300 2.57 17.65 -22.75
CA THR A 300 2.43 18.61 -23.86
C THR A 300 3.73 18.76 -24.67
N SER A 301 4.82 18.13 -24.25
CA SER A 301 6.08 18.13 -24.99
C SER A 301 5.95 17.46 -26.36
N ARG A 302 6.89 17.75 -27.26
CA ARG A 302 7.01 16.98 -28.52
C ARG A 302 7.35 15.52 -28.22
N ALA A 303 8.22 15.27 -27.24
CA ALA A 303 8.68 13.93 -26.89
C ALA A 303 7.51 13.00 -26.51
N TYR A 304 6.59 13.47 -25.66
CA TYR A 304 5.44 12.66 -25.23
C TYR A 304 4.42 12.43 -26.36
N ARG A 305 4.30 13.38 -27.30
CA ARG A 305 3.32 13.34 -28.39
C ARG A 305 3.84 12.67 -29.67
N GLN A 306 5.02 12.05 -29.63
CA GLN A 306 5.53 11.27 -30.76
C GLN A 306 4.65 10.05 -31.05
N SER A 307 4.68 9.59 -32.31
CA SER A 307 4.10 8.30 -32.70
C SER A 307 4.87 7.15 -32.05
N SER A 308 4.19 6.02 -31.84
CA SER A 308 4.81 4.76 -31.43
C SER A 308 5.28 3.91 -32.62
N GLU A 309 5.15 4.41 -33.85
CA GLU A 309 5.72 3.77 -35.04
C GLU A 309 7.25 3.84 -35.01
N ILE A 310 7.91 2.69 -35.19
CA ILE A 310 9.36 2.57 -35.08
C ILE A 310 9.97 2.54 -36.48
N GLY A 311 10.77 3.54 -36.81
CA GLY A 311 11.58 3.56 -38.03
C GLY A 311 12.76 2.59 -37.94
N ARG A 312 13.08 1.90 -39.05
CA ARG A 312 14.23 0.96 -39.12
C ARG A 312 15.56 1.59 -38.70
N GLU A 313 15.80 2.84 -39.10
CA GLU A 313 17.04 3.54 -38.77
C GLU A 313 17.15 3.85 -37.26
N SER A 314 16.05 4.27 -36.64
CA SER A 314 15.99 4.55 -35.19
C SER A 314 16.26 3.28 -34.38
N LEU A 315 15.70 2.14 -34.78
CA LEU A 315 15.94 0.86 -34.10
C LEU A 315 17.40 0.42 -34.16
N THR A 316 18.09 0.68 -35.27
CA THR A 316 19.51 0.35 -35.41
C THR A 316 20.41 1.27 -34.59
N LYS A 317 20.10 2.59 -34.56
CA LYS A 317 20.93 3.59 -33.86
C LYS A 317 20.68 3.65 -32.36
N ASP A 318 19.44 3.40 -31.93
CA ASP A 318 19.00 3.49 -30.54
C ASP A 318 17.93 2.42 -30.24
N PRO A 319 18.32 1.14 -30.14
CA PRO A 319 17.38 0.04 -29.94
C PRO A 319 16.63 0.11 -28.61
N GLN A 320 17.15 0.86 -27.63
CA GLN A 320 16.55 1.03 -26.31
C GLN A 320 15.67 2.29 -26.21
N ASN A 321 15.55 3.05 -27.31
CA ASN A 321 14.84 4.32 -27.35
C ASN A 321 15.32 5.33 -26.27
N ARG A 322 16.60 5.29 -25.90
CA ARG A 322 17.20 6.16 -24.87
C ARG A 322 17.25 7.62 -25.30
N LEU A 323 17.24 7.90 -26.60
CA LEU A 323 17.20 9.21 -27.24
C LEU A 323 15.78 9.67 -27.60
N LEU A 324 14.75 8.89 -27.23
CA LEU A 324 13.33 9.28 -27.36
C LEU A 324 12.94 9.59 -28.82
N SER A 325 13.27 8.66 -29.72
CA SER A 325 12.94 8.79 -31.15
C SER A 325 11.45 8.54 -31.45
N HIS A 326 10.77 7.81 -30.59
CA HIS A 326 9.35 7.45 -30.68
C HIS A 326 8.74 7.32 -29.28
N MET A 327 7.40 7.27 -29.18
CA MET A 327 6.74 7.00 -27.91
C MET A 327 6.73 5.49 -27.62
N SER A 328 7.33 5.10 -26.51
CA SER A 328 7.38 3.68 -26.11
C SER A 328 5.99 3.12 -25.82
N LEU A 329 5.67 1.96 -26.41
CA LEU A 329 4.51 1.18 -26.03
C LEU A 329 4.68 0.64 -24.61
N ARG A 330 3.63 0.73 -23.80
CA ARG A 330 3.65 0.31 -22.41
C ARG A 330 2.50 -0.62 -22.13
N ARG A 331 2.77 -1.64 -21.33
CA ARG A 331 1.73 -2.49 -20.76
C ARG A 331 0.90 -1.64 -19.79
N LEU A 332 -0.42 -1.83 -19.81
CA LEU A 332 -1.30 -1.25 -18.82
C LEU A 332 -1.15 -2.01 -17.50
N ASP A 333 -1.03 -1.26 -16.40
CA ASP A 333 -1.13 -1.82 -15.05
C ASP A 333 -2.54 -2.40 -14.82
N ALA A 334 -2.66 -3.34 -13.88
CA ALA A 334 -3.91 -4.04 -13.61
C ALA A 334 -5.07 -3.08 -13.30
N GLU A 335 -4.83 -2.04 -12.52
CA GLU A 335 -5.82 -1.00 -12.20
C GLU A 335 -6.24 -0.20 -13.44
N ALA A 336 -5.27 0.19 -14.27
CA ALA A 336 -5.53 0.96 -15.48
C ALA A 336 -6.34 0.15 -16.49
N LEU A 337 -6.03 -1.14 -16.63
CA LEU A 337 -6.79 -2.07 -17.47
C LEU A 337 -8.24 -2.20 -16.98
N ARG A 338 -8.45 -2.44 -15.68
CA ARG A 338 -9.79 -2.55 -15.09
C ARG A 338 -10.60 -1.28 -15.29
N ASP A 339 -10.02 -0.13 -14.95
CA ASP A 339 -10.71 1.16 -15.07
C ASP A 339 -11.05 1.46 -16.53
N SER A 340 -10.19 1.07 -17.48
CA SER A 340 -10.45 1.22 -18.92
C SER A 340 -11.63 0.35 -19.38
N LEU A 341 -11.72 -0.90 -18.94
CA LEU A 341 -12.85 -1.78 -19.26
C LEU A 341 -14.17 -1.24 -18.70
N LEU A 342 -14.15 -0.72 -17.47
CA LEU A 342 -15.32 -0.09 -16.86
C LEU A 342 -15.73 1.21 -17.56
N PHE A 343 -14.75 2.00 -17.99
CA PHE A 343 -14.99 3.22 -18.75
C PHE A 343 -15.65 2.91 -20.09
N VAL A 344 -15.08 1.99 -20.88
CA VAL A 344 -15.60 1.61 -22.20
C VAL A 344 -16.99 0.98 -22.12
N SER A 345 -17.27 0.23 -21.05
CA SER A 345 -18.61 -0.35 -20.81
C SER A 345 -19.63 0.62 -20.21
N GLY A 346 -19.25 1.87 -19.93
CA GLY A 346 -20.14 2.88 -19.34
C GLY A 346 -20.51 2.62 -17.87
N LYS A 347 -19.76 1.76 -17.18
CA LYS A 347 -20.05 1.28 -15.81
C LYS A 347 -19.14 1.89 -14.73
N LEU A 348 -18.23 2.78 -15.11
CA LEU A 348 -17.27 3.42 -14.20
C LEU A 348 -17.93 4.56 -13.40
N ASP A 349 -17.91 4.44 -12.07
CA ASP A 349 -18.16 5.56 -11.15
C ASP A 349 -16.85 6.31 -10.86
N SER A 350 -16.81 7.60 -11.24
CA SER A 350 -15.68 8.50 -11.05
C SER A 350 -15.77 9.37 -9.79
N THR A 351 -16.80 9.17 -8.95
CA THR A 351 -17.02 9.94 -7.73
C THR A 351 -15.81 9.83 -6.78
N PRO A 352 -15.20 10.95 -6.35
CA PRO A 352 -14.05 10.91 -5.46
C PRO A 352 -14.46 10.60 -4.00
N GLY A 353 -13.56 9.94 -3.27
CA GLY A 353 -13.78 9.56 -1.86
C GLY A 353 -14.90 8.53 -1.68
N GLY A 354 -15.47 8.46 -0.47
CA GLY A 354 -16.57 7.55 -0.15
C GLY A 354 -16.14 6.12 0.23
N TRP A 355 -17.13 5.25 0.40
CA TRP A 355 -16.89 3.83 0.72
C TRP A 355 -16.28 3.09 -0.48
N PRO A 356 -15.33 2.18 -0.26
CA PRO A 356 -14.77 1.37 -1.32
C PRO A 356 -15.74 0.27 -1.79
N ASP A 357 -15.58 -0.19 -3.03
CA ASP A 357 -16.22 -1.42 -3.51
C ASP A 357 -15.73 -2.61 -2.69
N ALA A 358 -16.67 -3.44 -2.23
CA ALA A 358 -16.35 -4.61 -1.41
C ALA A 358 -15.79 -5.74 -2.27
N VAL A 359 -15.00 -6.60 -1.63
CA VAL A 359 -14.52 -7.85 -2.23
C VAL A 359 -15.04 -9.03 -1.42
N SER A 360 -15.37 -10.12 -2.09
CA SER A 360 -15.65 -11.41 -1.45
C SER A 360 -15.09 -12.56 -2.28
N VAL A 361 -14.91 -13.69 -1.62
CA VAL A 361 -14.45 -14.94 -2.24
C VAL A 361 -15.67 -15.71 -2.72
N ASP A 362 -15.72 -15.97 -4.02
CA ASP A 362 -16.72 -16.80 -4.67
C ASP A 362 -16.46 -18.29 -4.35
N ARG A 363 -17.44 -19.16 -4.61
CA ARG A 363 -17.34 -20.60 -4.32
C ARG A 363 -16.20 -21.29 -5.05
N ASP A 364 -15.87 -20.80 -6.24
CA ASP A 364 -14.79 -21.32 -7.08
C ASP A 364 -13.41 -20.79 -6.64
N GLY A 365 -13.35 -20.03 -5.53
CA GLY A 365 -12.12 -19.46 -4.97
C GLY A 365 -11.69 -18.14 -5.60
N LEU A 366 -12.43 -17.64 -6.60
CA LEU A 366 -12.18 -16.34 -7.22
C LEU A 366 -12.59 -15.21 -6.28
N VAL A 367 -11.84 -14.11 -6.29
CA VAL A 367 -12.17 -12.91 -5.52
C VAL A 367 -12.80 -11.90 -6.46
N SER A 368 -14.10 -11.65 -6.25
CA SER A 368 -14.91 -10.76 -7.06
C SER A 368 -15.13 -9.42 -6.39
N VAL A 369 -15.31 -8.38 -7.22
CA VAL A 369 -15.58 -7.00 -6.77
C VAL A 369 -17.07 -6.71 -6.90
N PHE A 370 -17.68 -6.27 -5.80
CA PHE A 370 -19.09 -5.95 -5.72
C PHE A 370 -19.29 -4.42 -5.67
N PRO A 371 -20.09 -3.87 -6.61
CA PRO A 371 -20.25 -2.43 -6.73
C PRO A 371 -20.95 -1.83 -5.50
N THR A 372 -20.46 -0.68 -5.07
CA THR A 372 -21.12 0.18 -4.08
C THR A 372 -22.10 1.13 -4.77
N GLY A 373 -23.34 1.20 -4.28
CA GLY A 373 -24.38 2.10 -4.79
C GLY A 373 -25.16 1.53 -5.99
N ASN A 374 -25.27 2.34 -7.05
CA ASN A 374 -26.25 2.23 -8.14
C ASN A 374 -25.94 1.11 -9.17
N GLY A 375 -25.15 0.10 -8.81
CA GLY A 375 -24.73 -0.97 -9.72
C GLY A 375 -23.54 -0.64 -10.62
N ASN A 376 -22.96 0.56 -10.50
CA ASN A 376 -21.70 0.93 -11.16
C ASN A 376 -20.50 0.62 -10.27
N TRP A 377 -19.36 0.33 -10.88
CA TRP A 377 -18.12 0.01 -10.16
C TRP A 377 -17.24 1.24 -10.04
N ARG A 378 -16.64 1.43 -8.86
CA ARG A 378 -15.70 2.51 -8.62
C ARG A 378 -14.37 2.24 -9.31
N ARG A 379 -13.60 3.32 -9.50
CA ARG A 379 -12.19 3.26 -9.89
C ARG A 379 -11.40 2.31 -8.98
N SER A 380 -10.38 1.68 -9.53
CA SER A 380 -9.59 0.65 -8.86
C SER A 380 -8.91 1.13 -7.57
N ILE A 381 -8.63 2.44 -7.46
CA ILE A 381 -8.13 3.08 -6.24
C ILE A 381 -9.12 3.09 -5.06
N TYR A 382 -10.40 2.83 -5.33
CA TYR A 382 -11.48 2.73 -4.34
C TYR A 382 -11.96 1.29 -4.17
N LEU A 383 -11.10 0.30 -4.41
CA LEU A 383 -11.39 -1.08 -4.09
C LEU A 383 -10.99 -1.40 -2.66
N GLN A 384 -11.74 -2.29 -2.02
CA GLN A 384 -11.33 -2.82 -0.74
C GLN A 384 -10.12 -3.75 -0.94
N HIS A 385 -8.95 -3.33 -0.48
CA HIS A 385 -7.75 -4.14 -0.50
C HIS A 385 -7.63 -4.98 0.79
N ARG A 386 -7.70 -6.30 0.65
CA ARG A 386 -7.41 -7.27 1.71
C ARG A 386 -6.25 -8.15 1.27
N ARG A 387 -5.26 -8.32 2.14
CA ARG A 387 -4.02 -9.07 1.82
C ARG A 387 -4.26 -10.50 1.33
N THR A 388 -5.34 -11.13 1.80
CA THR A 388 -5.71 -12.51 1.47
C THR A 388 -6.82 -12.61 0.42
N GLU A 389 -7.45 -11.48 0.07
CA GLU A 389 -8.61 -11.44 -0.82
C GLU A 389 -8.38 -10.31 -1.83
N MET A 390 -7.30 -10.45 -2.61
CA MET A 390 -7.04 -9.56 -3.74
C MET A 390 -7.94 -9.95 -4.91
N PRO A 391 -8.65 -9.01 -5.56
CA PRO A 391 -9.48 -9.31 -6.72
C PRO A 391 -8.71 -10.12 -7.76
N THR A 392 -9.26 -11.27 -8.16
CA THR A 392 -8.53 -12.22 -9.03
C THR A 392 -8.17 -11.59 -10.37
N MET A 393 -9.02 -10.71 -10.89
CA MET A 393 -8.73 -9.95 -12.10
C MET A 393 -7.45 -9.10 -11.95
N LEU A 394 -7.26 -8.44 -10.81
CA LEU A 394 -6.05 -7.63 -10.60
C LEU A 394 -4.81 -8.53 -10.46
N ASP A 395 -4.91 -9.60 -9.68
CA ASP A 395 -3.81 -10.56 -9.49
C ASP A 395 -3.39 -11.23 -10.82
N THR A 396 -4.36 -11.60 -11.66
CA THR A 396 -4.12 -12.18 -13.01
C THR A 396 -3.32 -11.24 -13.93
N PHE A 397 -3.45 -9.93 -13.76
CA PHE A 397 -2.73 -8.93 -14.56
C PHE A 397 -1.50 -8.35 -13.84
N ASP A 398 -0.90 -9.14 -12.96
CA ASP A 398 0.35 -8.83 -12.23
C ASP A 398 0.22 -7.60 -11.31
N TYR A 399 -0.91 -7.46 -10.61
CA TYR A 399 -1.02 -6.44 -9.56
C TYR A 399 0.11 -6.61 -8.53
N PRO A 400 0.80 -5.53 -8.12
CA PRO A 400 1.90 -5.62 -7.17
C PRO A 400 1.48 -6.27 -5.85
N GLN A 401 2.02 -7.45 -5.55
CA GLN A 401 1.75 -8.11 -4.28
C GLN A 401 2.46 -7.36 -3.15
N MET A 402 1.67 -6.70 -2.30
CA MET A 402 2.18 -6.06 -1.07
C MET A 402 2.42 -7.09 0.03
N GLY A 403 3.32 -8.03 -0.23
CA GLY A 403 3.88 -8.92 0.80
C GLY A 403 4.84 -8.12 1.70
N PRO A 404 4.84 -8.31 3.02
CA PRO A 404 5.91 -7.76 3.83
C PRO A 404 7.19 -8.53 3.54
N ASN A 405 8.25 -7.83 3.15
CA ASN A 405 9.60 -8.24 3.53
C ASN A 405 9.68 -8.04 5.06
N CYS A 406 9.18 -9.03 5.81
CA CYS A 406 9.37 -9.11 7.26
C CYS A 406 10.81 -9.51 7.57
#